data_AF-A0A1F8DPS4-F1
#
_entry.id   AF-A0A1F8DPS4-F1
#
_cell.length_a   1.000
_cell.length_b   1.000
_cell.length_c   1.000
_cell.angle_alpha   90.00
_cell.angle_beta   90.00
_cell.angle_gamma   90.00
#
_symmetry.space_group_name_H-M   'P 1'
#
loop_
_entity.id
_entity.type
_entity.pdbx_description
1 polymer ?
#
loop_
_entity_poly.entity_id
_entity_poly.type
_entity_poly.pdbx_seq_one_letter_code
_entity_poly.pdbx_strand_id
1 'polypeptide(L)'
;MVEEEFQEDLTAAATETLSVVAYAGPISRAQIEYIRGVNSSFILRSLMMRGLIERNSDPKRQNVYLYTASFELLKKLGLDSAAKLPDYAKYRALIDQFFSRQNETE
;
A
#
# COMPACT_ATOMS: atom_id res chain seq x y z
N MET A 1 -10.33 -16.14 21.05
CA MET A 1 -10.95 -15.54 19.85
C MET A 1 -10.17 -14.31 19.46
N VAL A 2 -9.14 -14.44 18.62
CA VAL A 2 -8.45 -13.30 17.98
C VAL A 2 -8.23 -13.61 16.49
N GLU A 3 -8.14 -14.89 16.11
CA GLU A 3 -7.94 -15.30 14.72
C GLU A 3 -9.20 -15.25 13.84
N GLU A 4 -10.42 -15.30 14.40
CA GLU A 4 -11.67 -15.25 13.63
C GLU A 4 -12.03 -13.82 13.16
N GLU A 5 -11.60 -12.77 13.88
CA GLU A 5 -11.96 -11.37 13.59
C GLU A 5 -11.28 -10.82 12.31
N PHE A 6 -10.24 -11.51 11.83
CA PHE A 6 -9.46 -11.10 10.65
C PHE A 6 -9.81 -11.88 9.37
N GLN A 7 -10.73 -12.86 9.46
CA GLN A 7 -11.22 -13.63 8.32
C GLN A 7 -12.39 -12.98 7.57
N GLU A 8 -12.95 -11.88 8.09
CA GLU A 8 -13.98 -11.14 7.35
C GLU A 8 -13.43 -10.53 6.06
N ASP A 9 -14.25 -10.52 5.02
CA ASP A 9 -13.91 -9.91 3.73
C ASP A 9 -13.42 -8.46 3.90
N LEU A 10 -12.48 -8.06 3.03
CA LEU A 10 -12.05 -6.67 3.00
C LEU A 10 -13.19 -5.78 2.52
N THR A 11 -13.44 -4.70 3.25
CA THR A 11 -14.34 -3.65 2.79
C THR A 11 -13.81 -3.04 1.48
N ALA A 12 -14.67 -2.34 0.73
CA ALA A 12 -14.25 -1.60 -0.46
C ALA A 12 -13.10 -0.63 -0.14
N ALA A 13 -13.22 0.13 0.94
CA ALA A 13 -12.18 1.05 1.38
C ALA A 13 -10.87 0.33 1.74
N ALA A 14 -10.93 -0.85 2.36
CA ALA A 14 -9.73 -1.63 2.66
C ALA A 14 -9.07 -2.16 1.39
N THR A 15 -9.86 -2.65 0.44
CA THR A 15 -9.40 -3.16 -0.86
C THR A 15 -8.77 -2.06 -1.72
N GLU A 16 -9.37 -0.87 -1.74
CA GLU A 16 -8.81 0.30 -2.42
C GLU A 16 -7.46 0.72 -1.82
N THR A 17 -7.32 0.77 -0.48
CA THR A 17 -6.05 1.10 0.17
C THR A 17 -5.00 0.03 -0.10
N LEU A 18 -5.39 -1.25 -0.02
CA LEU A 18 -4.50 -2.36 -0.32
C LEU A 18 -3.99 -2.29 -1.76
N SER A 19 -4.86 -1.95 -2.70
CA SER A 19 -4.51 -1.77 -4.12
C SER A 19 -3.50 -0.64 -4.30
N VAL A 20 -3.70 0.50 -3.64
CA VAL A 20 -2.72 1.60 -3.66
C VAL A 20 -1.37 1.11 -3.13
N VAL A 21 -1.32 0.41 -2.00
CA VAL A 21 -0.06 -0.10 -1.44
C VAL A 21 0.62 -1.12 -2.38
N ALA A 22 -0.16 -2.00 -3.01
CA ALA A 22 0.37 -3.04 -3.88
C ALA A 22 0.98 -2.47 -5.18
N TYR A 23 0.34 -1.48 -5.79
CA TYR A 23 0.78 -0.89 -7.05
C TYR A 23 1.70 0.32 -6.90
N ALA A 24 1.58 1.07 -5.80
CA ALA A 24 2.37 2.28 -5.54
C ALA A 24 3.52 2.08 -4.56
N GLY A 25 3.59 0.93 -3.88
CA GLY A 25 4.64 0.63 -2.92
C GLY A 25 6.05 0.64 -3.55
N PRO A 26 7.09 1.08 -2.82
CA PRO A 26 7.05 1.63 -1.46
C PRO A 26 6.46 3.04 -1.39
N ILE A 27 5.49 3.28 -0.51
CA ILE A 27 4.72 4.54 -0.43
C ILE A 27 4.43 4.97 1.01
N SER A 28 4.46 6.26 1.31
CA SER A 28 4.16 6.77 2.67
C SER A 28 2.66 6.91 2.95
N ARG A 29 2.26 6.92 4.23
CA ARG A 29 0.85 7.15 4.62
C ARG A 29 0.27 8.44 4.02
N ALA A 30 1.04 9.53 4.01
CA ALA A 30 0.60 10.81 3.46
C ALA A 30 0.29 10.71 1.96
N GLN A 31 1.14 10.02 1.20
CA GLN A 31 0.91 9.78 -0.23
C GLN A 31 -0.30 8.86 -0.47
N ILE A 32 -0.51 7.85 0.36
CA ILE A 32 -1.70 6.99 0.29
C ILE A 32 -2.96 7.82 0.53
N GLU A 33 -2.99 8.64 1.59
CA GLU A 33 -4.12 9.51 1.92
C GLU A 33 -4.38 10.53 0.82
N TYR A 34 -3.32 11.04 0.19
CA TYR A 34 -3.42 11.92 -0.96
C TYR A 34 -4.12 11.23 -2.15
N ILE A 35 -3.67 10.03 -2.54
CA ILE A 35 -4.28 9.26 -3.64
C ILE A 35 -5.73 8.90 -3.32
N ARG A 36 -6.01 8.53 -2.07
CA ARG A 36 -7.33 8.11 -1.59
C ARG A 36 -8.28 9.28 -1.36
N GLY A 37 -7.77 10.49 -1.16
CA GLY A 37 -8.53 11.68 -0.76
C GLY A 37 -9.13 11.62 0.66
N VAL A 38 -8.80 10.58 1.45
CA VAL A 38 -9.37 10.35 2.79
C VAL A 38 -8.34 9.74 3.75
N ASN A 39 -8.58 9.88 5.06
CA ASN A 39 -7.72 9.30 6.10
C ASN A 39 -7.70 7.76 5.99
N SER A 40 -6.50 7.19 5.96
CA SER A 40 -6.29 5.74 5.75
C SER A 40 -5.63 5.06 6.95
N SER A 41 -5.49 5.75 8.09
CA SER A 41 -4.70 5.29 9.24
C SER A 41 -5.22 3.99 9.85
N PHE A 42 -6.54 3.91 10.07
CA PHE A 42 -7.16 2.70 10.64
C PHE A 42 -7.09 1.52 9.68
N ILE A 43 -7.32 1.76 8.38
CA ILE A 43 -7.25 0.73 7.34
C ILE A 43 -5.84 0.17 7.24
N LEU A 44 -4.81 1.02 7.20
CA LEU A 44 -3.42 0.58 7.18
C LEU A 44 -3.07 -0.27 8.40
N ARG A 45 -3.56 0.12 9.60
CA ARG A 45 -3.39 -0.70 10.80
C ARG A 45 -4.06 -2.07 10.66
N SER A 46 -5.31 -2.11 10.17
CA SER A 46 -6.05 -3.35 9.95
C SER A 46 -5.35 -4.27 8.94
N LEU A 47 -4.91 -3.74 7.80
CA LEU A 47 -4.18 -4.49 6.77
C LEU A 47 -2.84 -5.04 7.29
N MET A 48 -2.12 -4.28 8.14
CA MET A 48 -0.91 -4.77 8.80
C MET A 48 -1.21 -5.91 9.79
N MET A 49 -2.26 -5.77 10.62
CA MET A 49 -2.65 -6.83 11.56
C MET A 49 -3.07 -8.11 10.85
N ARG A 50 -3.68 -7.99 9.66
CA ARG A 50 -4.01 -9.11 8.76
C ARG A 50 -2.82 -9.67 8.00
N GLY A 51 -1.63 -9.09 8.15
CA GLY A 51 -0.41 -9.51 7.45
C GLY A 51 -0.43 -9.27 5.95
N LEU A 52 -1.30 -8.38 5.43
CA LEU A 52 -1.43 -8.11 3.99
C LEU A 52 -0.47 -7.02 3.50
N ILE A 53 -0.02 -6.16 4.39
CA ILE A 53 0.97 -5.12 4.11
C ILE A 53 2.04 -5.10 5.21
N GLU A 54 3.20 -4.60 4.86
CA GLU A 54 4.32 -4.37 5.76
C GLU A 54 4.69 -2.89 5.77
N ARG A 55 5.37 -2.44 6.82
CA ARG A 55 5.95 -1.10 6.88
C ARG A 55 7.43 -1.16 7.23
N ASN A 56 8.21 -0.30 6.58
CA ASN A 56 9.63 -0.11 6.84
C ASN A 56 9.92 1.38 7.04
N SER A 57 10.92 1.72 7.83
CA SER A 57 11.35 3.12 7.99
C SER A 57 11.84 3.69 6.65
N ASP A 58 11.47 4.93 6.35
CA ASP A 58 11.96 5.63 5.16
C ASP A 58 13.45 5.96 5.35
N PRO A 59 14.36 5.45 4.49
CA PRO A 59 15.79 5.73 4.61
C PRO A 59 16.15 7.20 4.37
N LYS A 60 15.26 7.98 3.73
CA LYS A 60 15.47 9.40 3.40
C LYS A 60 14.85 10.34 4.43
N ARG A 61 13.83 9.91 5.16
CA ARG A 61 13.03 10.77 6.06
C ARG A 61 12.87 10.12 7.41
N GLN A 62 13.45 10.73 8.44
CA GLN A 62 13.28 10.27 9.82
C GLN A 62 11.81 10.29 10.23
N ASN A 63 11.38 9.30 11.01
CA ASN A 63 10.02 9.15 11.51
C ASN A 63 8.92 8.96 10.44
N VAL A 64 9.29 8.71 9.18
CA VAL A 64 8.34 8.33 8.12
C VAL A 64 8.42 6.82 7.90
N TYR A 65 7.26 6.20 7.68
CA TYR A 65 7.17 4.80 7.29
C TYR A 65 6.70 4.69 5.85
N LEU A 66 7.29 3.75 5.12
CA LEU A 66 6.89 3.31 3.79
C LEU A 66 6.17 1.98 3.91
N TYR A 67 5.07 1.85 3.19
CA TYR A 67 4.23 0.67 3.16
C TYR A 67 4.43 -0.09 1.85
N THR A 68 4.47 -1.42 1.94
CA THR A 68 4.62 -2.35 0.81
C THR A 68 3.67 -3.53 0.95
N ALA A 69 3.34 -4.18 -0.18
CA ALA A 69 2.69 -5.48 -0.15
C ALA A 69 3.55 -6.48 0.63
N SER A 70 2.93 -7.26 1.51
CA SER A 70 3.64 -8.30 2.26
C SER A 70 3.91 -9.52 1.38
N PHE A 71 4.85 -10.36 1.82
CA PHE A 71 5.08 -11.64 1.17
C PHE A 71 3.84 -12.55 1.24
N GLU A 72 3.11 -12.53 2.36
CA GLU A 72 1.91 -13.35 2.54
C GLU A 72 0.77 -12.95 1.59
N LEU A 73 0.62 -11.65 1.28
CA LEU A 73 -0.31 -11.21 0.25
C LEU A 73 0.07 -11.78 -1.12
N LEU A 74 1.34 -11.64 -1.51
CA LEU A 74 1.81 -12.12 -2.81
C LEU A 74 1.63 -13.63 -2.94
N LYS A 75 1.94 -14.37 -1.89
CA LYS A 75 1.71 -15.82 -1.80
C LYS A 75 0.22 -16.18 -1.96
N LYS A 76 -0.69 -15.45 -1.30
CA LYS A 76 -2.15 -15.62 -1.47
C LYS A 76 -2.60 -15.35 -2.91
N LEU A 77 -1.94 -14.44 -3.61
CA LEU A 77 -2.20 -14.13 -5.03
C LEU A 77 -1.49 -15.10 -6.00
N GLY A 78 -0.67 -16.03 -5.50
CA GLY A 78 0.13 -16.94 -6.34
C GLY A 78 1.28 -16.24 -7.07
N LEU A 79 1.77 -15.11 -6.54
CA LEU A 79 2.84 -14.30 -7.11
C LEU A 79 4.11 -14.39 -6.25
N ASP A 80 5.27 -14.32 -6.89
CA ASP A 80 6.57 -14.23 -6.22
C ASP A 80 7.04 -12.79 -5.98
N SER A 81 6.42 -11.82 -6.66
CA SER A 81 6.78 -10.41 -6.57
C SER A 81 5.61 -9.51 -6.97
N ALA A 82 5.56 -8.30 -6.40
CA ALA A 82 4.58 -7.27 -6.78
C ALA A 82 4.71 -6.85 -8.25
N ALA A 83 5.91 -6.98 -8.84
CA ALA A 83 6.16 -6.67 -10.24
C ALA A 83 5.36 -7.54 -11.23
N LYS A 84 4.85 -8.70 -10.78
CA LYS A 84 3.97 -9.58 -11.58
C LYS A 84 2.48 -9.25 -11.46
N LEU A 85 2.11 -8.22 -10.70
CA LEU A 85 0.74 -7.75 -10.69
C LEU A 85 0.32 -7.28 -12.10
N PRO A 86 -0.94 -7.51 -12.51
CA PRO A 86 -1.44 -7.05 -13.79
C PRO A 86 -1.23 -5.55 -13.99
N ASP A 87 -0.69 -5.13 -15.14
CA ASP A 87 -0.42 -3.71 -15.43
C ASP A 87 0.52 -2.99 -14.44
N TYR A 88 1.30 -3.72 -13.63
CA TYR A 88 2.17 -3.12 -12.61
C TYR A 88 3.08 -2.02 -13.18
N ALA A 89 3.78 -2.30 -14.28
CA ALA A 89 4.70 -1.34 -14.89
C ALA A 89 4.00 -0.06 -15.37
N LYS A 90 2.77 -0.20 -15.90
CA LYS A 90 1.95 0.93 -16.37
C LYS A 90 1.57 1.82 -15.18
N TYR A 91 1.00 1.25 -14.13
CA TYR A 91 0.61 2.01 -12.95
C TYR A 91 1.81 2.61 -12.24
N ARG A 92 2.92 1.88 -12.15
CA ARG A 92 4.16 2.37 -11.56
C ARG A 92 4.67 3.63 -12.25
N ALA A 93 4.73 3.62 -13.59
CA ALA A 93 5.14 4.79 -14.37
C ALA A 93 4.20 6.00 -14.16
N LEU A 94 2.89 5.77 -14.10
CA LEU A 94 1.92 6.84 -13.83
C LEU A 94 2.11 7.46 -12.44
N ILE A 95 2.36 6.63 -11.43
CA ILE A 95 2.56 7.06 -10.05
C ILE A 95 3.86 7.87 -9.92
N ASP A 96 4.96 7.38 -10.52
CA ASP A 96 6.24 8.08 -10.50
C ASP A 96 6.12 9.44 -11.21
N GLN A 97 5.41 9.51 -12.34
CA GLN A 97 5.12 10.77 -13.03
C GLN A 97 4.26 11.71 -12.18
N PHE A 98 3.23 11.17 -11.52
CA PHE A 98 2.32 11.95 -10.68
C PHE A 98 3.07 12.66 -9.55
N PHE A 99 3.89 11.94 -8.79
CA PHE A 99 4.65 12.52 -7.68
C PHE A 99 5.82 13.39 -8.13
N SER A 100 6.40 13.14 -9.31
CA SER A 100 7.44 14.01 -9.87
C SER A 100 6.90 15.42 -10.14
N ARG A 101 5.71 15.52 -10.75
CA ARG A 101 5.05 16.82 -11.00
C ARG A 101 4.67 17.56 -9.72
N GLN A 102 4.37 16.83 -8.66
CA GLN A 102 4.04 17.45 -7.36
C GLN A 102 5.24 18.16 -6.74
N ASN A 103 6.41 17.51 -6.75
CA ASN A 103 7.63 18.09 -6.18
C ASN A 103 8.12 19.32 -6.95
N GLU A 104 7.68 19.54 -8.18
CA GLU A 104 8.00 20.74 -8.98
C GLU A 104 7.09 21.93 -8.66
N THR A 105 5.97 21.70 -7.98
CA THR A 105 4.95 22.74 -7.69
C THR A 105 5.06 23.30 -6.27
N GLU A 106 5.95 22.75 -5.43
CA GLU A 106 6.29 23.22 -4.08
C GLU A 106 7.65 23.91 -4.03
#